data_AF-A0A1Q9EIY1-F1
#
_entry.id   AF-A0A1Q9EIY1-F1
#
_cell.length_a   1.000
_cell.length_b   1.000
_cell.length_c   1.000
_cell.angle_alpha   90.00
_cell.angle_beta   90.00
_cell.angle_gamma   90.00
#
_symmetry.space_group_name_H-M   'P 1'
#
loop_
_entity.id
_entity.type
_entity.pdbx_description
1 polymer ?
#
loop_
_entity_poly.entity_id
_entity_poly.type
_entity_poly.pdbx_seq_one_letter_code
_entity_poly.pdbx_strand_id
1 'polypeptide(L)'
;MALELEYRNTFIDVKEDFEEMGSSRARAQSSPPGRVRRISFSLEAASEEDAMRSYVGTLSQKTADLMKLQDETPTTACSSSPKSPMSPEVLEVEPEHPPILAEFFPLLPSQGSLGHPEVCRRPCIYFIAGHCENGNACAYCHMEHTEKTPKLDKRQRTIIQALSRPQLLGLVLHFCRSKAEQAGFLEEAAEILGMLAQESAGARPLSQMVSDRDLRNLHKTLGRMNFSNLIGLVTHQSSNRTGNATPSADFLAASLERIARIEPWLKGMRQLCIYFHGKGGCCYWDVCMPNTTGPSVECGEKFIEGGASSLKEGMSIMPYREPATGERHELDLVNRLTGAFPMTHRSQLHVNAVVSSYAESGRWLLALHLLDKADLVGLNSALAACDVSAAWDQVLEQRPRKITIPN
;
A
#
# COMPACT_ATOMS: atom_id res chain seq x y z
N MET A 1 -23.26 -15.09 49.79
CA MET A 1 -24.10 -16.10 49.12
C MET A 1 -23.16 -16.96 48.30
N ALA A 2 -23.05 -18.24 48.61
CA ALA A 2 -22.21 -19.16 47.84
C ALA A 2 -22.98 -19.55 46.58
N LEU A 3 -22.46 -19.17 45.41
CA LEU A 3 -23.06 -19.55 44.12
C LEU A 3 -22.66 -20.98 43.81
N GLU A 4 -23.64 -21.86 43.63
CA GLU A 4 -23.41 -23.24 43.24
C GLU A 4 -23.22 -23.30 41.71
N LEU A 5 -22.02 -23.66 41.28
CA LEU A 5 -21.67 -23.78 39.86
C LEU A 5 -21.85 -25.24 39.42
N GLU A 6 -22.68 -25.47 38.41
CA GLU A 6 -22.87 -26.80 37.82
C GLU A 6 -22.24 -26.85 36.43
N TYR A 7 -21.39 -27.85 36.19
CA TYR A 7 -20.73 -28.06 34.91
C TYR A 7 -21.55 -29.01 34.05
N ARG A 8 -22.08 -28.54 32.91
CA ARG A 8 -22.78 -29.40 31.94
C ARG A 8 -22.31 -29.12 30.52
N ASN A 9 -21.94 -30.18 29.80
CA ASN A 9 -21.62 -30.16 28.37
C ASN A 9 -20.68 -29.01 27.97
N THR A 10 -19.51 -28.91 28.62
CA THR A 10 -18.47 -27.89 28.41
C THR A 10 -18.78 -26.46 28.87
N PHE A 11 -19.97 -26.17 29.40
CA PHE A 11 -20.32 -24.85 29.94
C PHE A 11 -20.53 -24.89 31.47
N ILE A 12 -20.17 -23.79 32.15
CA ILE A 12 -20.43 -23.55 33.57
C ILE A 12 -21.77 -22.80 33.65
N ASP A 13 -22.80 -23.46 34.16
CA ASP A 13 -24.06 -22.81 34.50
C ASP A 13 -24.05 -22.42 35.98
N VAL A 14 -24.51 -21.20 36.27
CA VAL A 14 -24.69 -20.71 37.65
C VAL A 14 -26.13 -21.04 38.07
N LYS A 15 -26.29 -21.86 39.11
CA LYS A 15 -27.60 -22.05 39.72
C LYS A 15 -27.93 -20.82 40.55
N GLU A 16 -28.82 -19.99 40.03
CA GLU A 16 -29.42 -18.91 40.80
C GLU A 16 -30.70 -19.44 41.44
N ASP A 17 -30.68 -19.58 42.77
CA ASP A 17 -31.86 -19.89 43.58
C ASP A 17 -32.80 -18.67 43.59
N PHE A 18 -33.59 -18.52 42.52
CA PHE A 18 -34.66 -17.53 42.48
C PHE A 18 -35.87 -18.06 43.25
N GLU A 19 -36.02 -17.62 44.50
CA GLU A 19 -37.28 -17.75 45.23
C GLU A 19 -38.39 -17.06 44.43
N GLU A 20 -39.42 -17.83 44.07
CA GLU A 20 -40.56 -17.41 43.27
C GLU A 20 -41.34 -16.28 43.95
N MET A 21 -40.99 -15.03 43.65
CA MET A 21 -41.87 -13.89 43.91
C MET A 21 -42.47 -13.42 42.59
N GLY A 22 -43.74 -13.79 42.42
CA GLY A 22 -44.50 -13.69 41.19
C GLY A 22 -44.54 -12.30 40.56
N SER A 23 -44.29 -12.27 39.26
CA SER A 23 -45.16 -11.66 38.24
C SER A 23 -44.49 -11.86 36.87
N SER A 24 -44.60 -13.08 36.36
CA SER A 24 -43.99 -13.49 35.09
C SER A 24 -44.76 -12.89 33.93
N ARG A 25 -44.30 -11.75 33.40
CA ARG A 25 -44.63 -11.32 32.04
C ARG A 25 -44.20 -12.42 31.08
N ALA A 26 -45.17 -13.09 30.48
CA ALA A 26 -44.96 -14.15 29.51
C ALA A 26 -44.04 -13.67 28.38
N ARG A 27 -42.78 -14.14 28.39
CA ARG A 27 -41.91 -14.09 27.22
C ARG A 27 -42.58 -14.90 26.12
N ALA A 28 -42.70 -14.32 24.93
CA ALA A 28 -43.25 -15.00 23.77
C ALA A 28 -42.52 -16.33 23.56
N GLN A 29 -43.25 -17.43 23.74
CA GLN A 29 -42.79 -18.77 23.38
C GLN A 29 -42.78 -18.85 21.84
N SER A 30 -41.67 -18.46 21.21
CA SER A 30 -41.42 -18.87 19.84
C SER A 30 -41.24 -20.38 19.85
N SER A 31 -42.18 -21.10 19.22
CA SER A 31 -42.06 -22.54 19.04
C SER A 31 -40.71 -22.87 18.40
N PRO A 32 -39.98 -23.90 18.89
CA PRO A 32 -38.74 -24.32 18.26
C PRO A 32 -39.01 -24.64 16.79
N PRO A 33 -38.10 -24.26 15.87
CA PRO A 33 -38.29 -24.52 14.45
C PRO A 33 -38.58 -26.01 14.25
N GLY A 34 -39.73 -26.27 13.60
CA GLY A 34 -40.24 -27.62 13.37
C GLY A 34 -39.15 -28.52 12.78
N ARG A 35 -39.03 -29.71 13.37
CA ARG A 35 -38.08 -30.77 13.05
C ARG A 35 -38.32 -31.32 11.63
N VAL A 36 -38.06 -30.53 10.60
CA VAL A 36 -38.17 -30.95 9.20
C VAL A 36 -36.78 -31.37 8.72
N ARG A 37 -36.67 -32.67 8.40
CA ARG A 37 -35.55 -33.38 7.75
C ARG A 37 -34.21 -33.38 8.50
N ARG A 38 -34.11 -34.28 9.48
CA ARG A 38 -32.87 -34.65 10.21
C ARG A 38 -32.16 -35.90 9.65
N ILE A 39 -32.46 -36.32 8.42
CA ILE A 39 -31.91 -37.58 7.87
C ILE A 39 -30.63 -37.33 7.05
N SER A 40 -30.45 -36.17 6.41
CA SER A 40 -29.24 -35.92 5.61
C SER A 40 -28.01 -35.53 6.45
N PHE A 41 -28.20 -34.81 7.57
CA PHE A 41 -27.09 -34.31 8.37
C PHE A 41 -26.33 -35.41 9.13
N SER A 42 -27.00 -36.53 9.44
CA SER A 42 -26.38 -37.64 10.17
C SER A 42 -25.41 -38.45 9.31
N LEU A 43 -25.67 -38.55 8.00
CA LEU A 43 -24.79 -39.24 7.05
C LEU A 43 -23.56 -38.41 6.72
N GLU A 44 -23.74 -37.09 6.54
CA GLU A 44 -22.61 -36.17 6.35
C GLU A 44 -21.71 -36.13 7.59
N ALA A 45 -22.29 -36.05 8.79
CA ALA A 45 -21.53 -36.06 10.04
C ALA A 45 -20.70 -37.35 10.23
N ALA A 46 -21.26 -38.52 9.88
CA ALA A 46 -20.51 -39.78 9.95
C ALA A 46 -19.35 -39.81 8.94
N SER A 47 -19.56 -39.29 7.73
CA SER A 47 -18.49 -39.21 6.72
C SER A 47 -17.38 -38.24 7.10
N GLU A 48 -17.72 -37.11 7.74
CA GLU A 48 -16.74 -36.16 8.28
C GLU A 48 -15.96 -36.74 9.47
N GLU A 49 -16.62 -37.52 10.34
CA GLU A 49 -15.96 -38.19 11.45
C GLU A 49 -14.95 -39.25 10.97
N ASP A 50 -15.30 -40.06 9.96
CA ASP A 50 -14.37 -41.02 9.37
C ASP A 50 -13.19 -40.34 8.66
N ALA A 51 -13.44 -39.21 7.97
CA ALA A 51 -12.37 -38.41 7.37
C ALA A 51 -11.39 -37.86 8.43
N MET A 52 -11.92 -37.37 9.56
CA MET A 52 -11.09 -36.93 10.68
C MET A 52 -10.30 -38.07 11.32
N ARG A 53 -10.91 -39.25 11.52
CA ARG A 53 -10.21 -40.43 12.04
C ARG A 53 -9.06 -40.87 11.13
N SER A 54 -9.27 -40.86 9.82
CA SER A 54 -8.23 -41.17 8.84
C SER A 54 -7.07 -40.17 8.87
N TYR A 55 -7.38 -38.87 9.00
CA TYR A 55 -6.38 -37.82 9.11
C TYR A 55 -5.55 -37.91 10.41
N VAL A 56 -6.20 -38.17 11.54
CA VAL A 56 -5.50 -38.37 12.82
C VAL A 56 -4.61 -39.62 12.77
N GLY A 57 -5.09 -40.71 12.16
CA GLY A 57 -4.29 -41.92 11.96
C GLY A 57 -3.03 -41.68 11.12
N THR A 58 -3.14 -40.94 10.01
CA THR A 58 -1.99 -40.59 9.15
C THR A 58 -0.98 -39.67 9.85
N LEU A 59 -1.44 -38.72 10.66
CA LEU A 59 -0.56 -37.91 11.51
C LEU A 59 0.21 -38.77 12.52
N SER A 60 -0.47 -39.69 13.20
CA SER A 60 0.15 -40.60 14.17
C SER A 60 1.20 -41.51 13.53
N GLN A 61 0.94 -42.01 12.32
CA GLN A 61 1.89 -42.82 11.56
C GLN A 61 3.14 -42.00 11.21
N LYS A 62 2.96 -40.77 10.71
CA LYS A 62 4.06 -39.88 10.33
C LYS A 62 4.94 -39.49 11.51
N THR A 63 4.37 -39.30 12.69
CA THR A 63 5.15 -39.08 13.92
C THR A 63 5.96 -40.30 14.32
N ALA A 64 5.42 -41.51 14.17
CA ALA A 64 6.15 -42.75 14.47
C ALA A 64 7.33 -42.95 13.51
N ASP A 65 7.16 -42.62 12.23
CA ASP A 65 8.24 -42.72 11.24
C ASP A 65 9.35 -41.69 11.50
N LEU A 66 9.01 -40.48 11.94
CA LEU A 66 10.00 -39.47 12.36
C LEU A 66 10.80 -39.92 13.59
N MET A 67 10.16 -40.60 14.55
CA MET A 67 10.86 -41.15 15.71
C MET A 67 11.82 -42.28 15.33
N LYS A 68 11.45 -43.15 14.36
CA LYS A 68 12.36 -44.20 13.88
C LYS A 68 13.59 -43.66 13.17
N LEU A 69 13.50 -42.51 12.50
CA LEU A 69 14.64 -41.90 11.82
C LEU A 69 15.65 -41.25 12.78
N GLN A 70 15.28 -41.00 14.04
CA GLN A 70 16.20 -40.44 15.04
C GLN A 70 17.12 -41.49 15.68
N ASP A 71 16.76 -42.78 15.63
CA ASP A 71 17.58 -43.85 16.20
C ASP A 71 18.69 -44.37 15.24
N GLU A 72 18.60 -44.04 13.95
CA GLU A 72 19.53 -44.54 12.92
C GLU A 72 20.66 -43.54 12.58
N THR A 73 20.85 -42.47 13.37
CA THR A 73 22.05 -41.61 13.21
C THR A 73 23.21 -42.17 14.06
N PRO A 74 24.20 -42.86 13.46
CA PRO A 74 25.37 -43.33 14.20
C PRO A 74 26.14 -42.12 14.74
N THR A 75 26.24 -42.07 16.06
CA THR A 75 27.03 -41.10 16.81
C THR A 75 28.50 -41.30 16.45
N THR A 76 28.93 -40.61 15.40
CA THR A 76 30.34 -40.59 14.97
C THR A 76 31.07 -39.62 15.90
N ALA A 77 31.80 -40.19 16.85
CA ALA A 77 32.67 -39.48 17.76
C ALA A 77 33.79 -38.76 16.99
N CYS A 78 33.84 -37.44 17.09
CA CYS A 78 35.04 -36.61 16.82
C CYS A 78 35.15 -35.65 18.01
N SER A 79 35.98 -35.96 19.00
CA SER A 79 37.43 -35.70 19.04
C SER A 79 37.76 -34.20 19.01
N SER A 80 38.00 -33.68 20.23
CA SER A 80 39.04 -32.70 20.58
C SER A 80 39.21 -31.45 19.70
N SER A 81 38.62 -30.33 20.14
CA SER A 81 39.12 -29.00 19.74
C SER A 81 40.15 -28.47 20.76
N PRO A 82 41.20 -27.75 20.30
CA PRO A 82 42.32 -27.35 21.13
C PRO A 82 42.01 -26.07 21.93
N LYS A 83 42.49 -26.05 23.16
CA LYS A 83 42.70 -24.83 23.96
C LYS A 83 43.58 -23.86 23.18
N SER A 84 43.04 -22.69 22.86
CA SER A 84 43.84 -21.54 22.43
C SER A 84 43.93 -20.50 23.55
N PRO A 85 45.05 -19.75 23.60
CA PRO A 85 45.55 -19.13 24.81
C PRO A 85 45.06 -17.70 24.99
N MET A 86 45.21 -17.27 26.24
CA MET A 86 45.04 -15.92 26.77
C MET A 86 45.63 -14.84 25.86
N SER A 87 44.86 -13.77 25.65
CA SER A 87 45.33 -12.49 25.13
C SER A 87 44.53 -11.36 25.80
N PRO A 88 45.06 -10.13 25.80
CA PRO A 88 45.37 -9.42 27.02
C PRO A 88 44.29 -8.42 27.39
N GLU A 89 44.32 -8.07 28.67
CA GLU A 89 43.73 -6.92 29.34
C GLU A 89 43.93 -5.63 28.51
N VAL A 90 42.94 -5.33 27.66
CA VAL A 90 42.82 -4.05 26.95
C VAL A 90 41.93 -3.17 27.80
N LEU A 91 42.52 -2.07 28.27
CA LEU A 91 41.88 -0.98 29.00
C LEU A 91 40.48 -0.66 28.45
N GLU A 92 39.49 -0.77 29.32
CA GLU A 92 38.17 -0.18 29.17
C GLU A 92 38.31 1.35 29.13
N VAL A 93 38.30 1.92 27.92
CA VAL A 93 37.99 3.34 27.74
C VAL A 93 36.53 3.38 27.32
N GLU A 94 35.65 3.67 28.28
CA GLU A 94 34.25 4.00 28.01
C GLU A 94 34.20 5.20 27.06
N PRO A 95 33.71 5.01 25.82
CA PRO A 95 33.55 6.12 24.91
C PRO A 95 32.21 6.80 25.25
N GLU A 96 32.26 7.84 26.09
CA GLU A 96 31.13 8.75 26.32
C GLU A 96 30.76 9.46 25.00
N HIS A 97 29.98 8.79 24.16
CA HIS A 97 29.33 9.38 23.00
C HIS A 97 27.87 9.67 23.35
N PRO A 98 27.43 10.93 23.27
CA PRO A 98 26.04 11.28 23.54
C PRO A 98 25.09 10.58 22.54
N PRO A 99 24.11 9.79 23.01
CA PRO A 99 23.23 8.98 22.17
C PRO A 99 22.05 9.82 21.64
N ILE A 100 22.29 10.86 20.82
CA ILE A 100 21.22 11.83 20.47
C ILE A 100 20.98 11.96 18.94
N LEU A 101 21.77 11.33 18.06
CA LEU A 101 21.58 11.47 16.60
C LEU A 101 21.00 10.23 15.88
N ALA A 102 20.64 9.16 16.59
CA ALA A 102 19.98 8.00 15.99
C ALA A 102 18.46 8.19 15.78
N GLU A 103 17.86 9.28 16.25
CA GLU A 103 16.40 9.41 16.34
C GLU A 103 15.69 9.99 15.10
N PHE A 104 16.41 10.38 14.05
CA PHE A 104 15.80 11.10 12.92
C PHE A 104 16.12 10.56 11.52
N PHE A 105 16.54 9.30 11.40
CA PHE A 105 16.41 8.64 10.10
C PHE A 105 14.93 8.33 9.89
N PRO A 106 14.25 8.92 8.89
CA PRO A 106 12.89 8.54 8.55
C PRO A 106 12.92 7.04 8.27
N LEU A 107 12.29 6.27 9.15
CA LEU A 107 12.23 4.82 9.07
C LEU A 107 11.73 4.46 7.68
N LEU A 108 12.63 3.96 6.85
CA LEU A 108 12.29 3.53 5.51
C LEU A 108 11.09 2.57 5.64
N PRO A 109 10.06 2.71 4.78
CA PRO A 109 8.91 1.84 4.84
C PRO A 109 9.38 0.38 4.69
N SER A 110 8.76 -0.53 5.44
CA SER A 110 9.06 -1.95 5.28
C SER A 110 8.80 -2.40 3.84
N GLN A 111 9.49 -3.44 3.37
CA GLN A 111 9.27 -3.99 2.03
C GLN A 111 7.79 -4.33 1.78
N GLY A 112 7.06 -4.82 2.79
CA GLY A 112 5.63 -5.07 2.68
C GLY A 112 4.74 -3.82 2.61
N SER A 113 5.28 -2.65 2.95
CA SER A 113 4.60 -1.35 2.88
C SER A 113 4.63 -0.71 1.50
N LEU A 114 5.45 -1.23 0.58
CA LEU A 114 5.50 -0.76 -0.80
C LEU A 114 4.11 -0.88 -1.45
N GLY A 115 3.66 0.20 -2.10
CA GLY A 115 2.34 0.27 -2.73
C GLY A 115 1.15 0.55 -1.79
N HIS A 116 1.37 0.89 -0.52
CA HIS A 116 0.28 1.28 0.39
C HIS A 116 -0.52 2.49 -0.15
N PRO A 117 -1.87 2.52 -0.02
CA PRO A 117 -2.74 1.53 0.64
C PRO A 117 -3.30 0.43 -0.28
N GLU A 118 -3.17 0.60 -1.60
CA GLU A 118 -3.91 -0.22 -2.58
C GLU A 118 -3.25 -1.56 -2.88
N VAL A 119 -1.92 -1.56 -2.94
CA VAL A 119 -1.12 -2.68 -3.44
C VAL A 119 -0.18 -3.25 -2.36
N CYS A 120 -0.18 -2.67 -1.15
CA CYS A 120 0.65 -3.18 -0.05
C CYS A 120 0.28 -4.60 0.35
N ARG A 121 1.23 -5.26 1.02
CA ARG A 121 1.01 -6.58 1.61
C ARG A 121 0.15 -6.47 2.86
N ARG A 122 -0.22 -7.63 3.42
CA ARG A 122 -1.03 -7.70 4.65
C ARG A 122 -0.34 -6.94 5.80
N PRO A 123 -1.10 -6.31 6.71
CA PRO A 123 -0.53 -5.63 7.87
C PRO A 123 0.27 -6.60 8.75
N CYS A 124 1.42 -6.13 9.24
CA CYS A 124 2.30 -6.88 10.12
C CYS A 124 1.73 -6.90 11.54
N ILE A 125 1.28 -8.08 11.98
CA ILE A 125 0.74 -8.24 13.35
C ILE A 125 1.80 -7.98 14.43
N TYR A 126 3.07 -8.30 14.16
CA TYR A 126 4.19 -8.10 15.09
C TYR A 126 4.55 -6.62 15.21
N PHE A 127 4.45 -5.85 14.12
CA PHE A 127 4.72 -4.41 14.15
C PHE A 127 3.61 -3.67 14.89
N ILE A 128 2.35 -4.03 14.62
CA ILE A 128 1.19 -3.47 15.34
C ILE A 128 1.31 -3.73 16.85
N ALA A 129 1.88 -4.87 17.25
CA ALA A 129 2.12 -5.22 18.64
C ALA A 129 3.45 -4.65 19.22
N GLY A 130 4.25 -3.95 18.41
CA GLY A 130 5.48 -3.28 18.85
C GLY A 130 6.73 -4.17 18.94
N HIS A 131 6.72 -5.37 18.35
CA HIS A 131 7.80 -6.36 18.50
C HIS A 131 8.19 -7.02 17.16
N CYS A 132 8.17 -6.26 16.06
CA CYS A 132 8.68 -6.75 14.77
C CYS A 132 10.19 -6.56 14.68
N GLU A 133 10.94 -7.66 14.66
CA GLU A 133 12.41 -7.66 14.58
C GLU A 133 12.94 -7.48 13.14
N ASN A 134 12.10 -7.69 12.12
CA ASN A 134 12.52 -7.63 10.71
C ASN A 134 12.74 -6.19 10.20
N GLY A 135 12.26 -5.18 10.93
CA GLY A 135 12.39 -3.76 10.54
C GLY A 135 11.96 -3.51 9.09
N ASN A 136 12.86 -2.91 8.31
CA ASN A 136 12.59 -2.54 6.91
C ASN A 136 12.54 -3.75 5.96
N ALA A 137 13.17 -4.88 6.34
CA ALA A 137 13.12 -6.12 5.58
C ALA A 137 11.82 -6.91 5.81
N CYS A 138 10.91 -6.41 6.66
CA CYS A 138 9.65 -7.09 6.90
C CYS A 138 8.81 -7.18 5.62
N ALA A 139 8.47 -8.41 5.24
CA ALA A 139 7.59 -8.70 4.11
C ALA A 139 6.12 -8.29 4.33
N TYR A 140 5.76 -7.76 5.50
CA TYR A 140 4.43 -7.29 5.84
C TYR A 140 4.41 -5.77 5.99
N CYS A 141 3.23 -5.18 5.78
CA CYS A 141 3.08 -3.72 5.80
C CYS A 141 3.12 -3.20 7.25
N HIS A 142 3.94 -2.18 7.49
CA HIS A 142 4.09 -1.48 8.77
C HIS A 142 3.29 -0.16 8.80
N MET A 143 2.71 0.26 7.68
CA MET A 143 1.87 1.46 7.64
C MET A 143 0.54 1.23 8.35
N GLU A 144 -0.05 2.31 8.86
CA GLU A 144 -1.37 2.28 9.49
C GLU A 144 -2.45 1.91 8.48
N HIS A 145 -3.26 0.89 8.79
CA HIS A 145 -4.43 0.55 7.98
C HIS A 145 -5.68 0.96 8.75
N THR A 146 -6.24 2.10 8.34
CA THR A 146 -7.45 2.68 8.96
C THR A 146 -8.66 1.75 8.82
N GLU A 147 -8.73 1.02 7.71
CA GLU A 147 -9.83 0.10 7.43
C GLU A 147 -9.43 -1.36 7.60
N LYS A 148 -10.19 -2.08 8.44
CA LYS A 148 -10.11 -3.53 8.50
C LYS A 148 -10.49 -4.08 7.13
N THR A 149 -9.59 -4.86 6.53
CA THR A 149 -9.87 -5.56 5.27
C THR A 149 -11.19 -6.33 5.39
N PRO A 150 -12.16 -6.09 4.49
CA PRO A 150 -13.45 -6.74 4.57
C PRO A 150 -13.26 -8.25 4.43
N LYS A 151 -13.71 -9.01 5.43
CA LYS A 151 -13.68 -10.47 5.41
C LYS A 151 -14.93 -10.96 4.70
N LEU A 152 -14.75 -11.91 3.77
CA LEU A 152 -15.87 -12.61 3.15
C LEU A 152 -16.56 -13.49 4.20
N ASP A 153 -17.88 -13.39 4.28
CA ASP A 153 -18.68 -14.24 5.16
C ASP A 153 -18.68 -15.71 4.67
N LYS A 154 -19.29 -16.62 5.45
CA LYS A 154 -19.34 -18.05 5.09
C LYS A 154 -20.08 -18.26 3.76
N ARG A 155 -21.21 -17.59 3.53
CA ARG A 155 -22.04 -17.73 2.34
C ARG A 155 -21.35 -17.19 1.09
N GLN A 156 -20.72 -16.02 1.19
CA GLN A 156 -19.94 -15.38 0.14
C GLN A 156 -18.75 -16.25 -0.29
N ARG A 157 -18.05 -16.86 0.68
CA ARG A 157 -16.97 -17.83 0.38
C ARG A 157 -17.51 -19.03 -0.39
N THR A 158 -18.64 -19.60 0.02
CA THR A 158 -19.29 -20.70 -0.72
C THR A 158 -19.65 -20.29 -2.14
N ILE A 159 -20.20 -19.08 -2.34
CA ILE A 159 -20.50 -18.57 -3.67
C ILE A 159 -19.23 -18.47 -4.51
N ILE A 160 -18.18 -17.80 -4.02
CA ILE A 160 -16.90 -17.66 -4.74
C ILE A 160 -16.30 -19.02 -5.08
N GLN A 161 -16.36 -20.00 -4.17
CA GLN A 161 -15.88 -21.36 -4.41
C GLN A 161 -16.70 -22.09 -5.49
N ALA A 162 -18.00 -21.82 -5.59
CA ALA A 162 -18.88 -22.38 -6.60
C ALA A 162 -18.71 -21.74 -7.99
N LEU A 163 -18.20 -20.51 -8.07
CA LEU A 163 -17.94 -19.85 -9.35
C LEU A 163 -16.84 -20.58 -10.12
N SER A 164 -17.03 -20.70 -11.43
CA SER A 164 -15.92 -21.09 -12.32
C SER A 164 -14.85 -19.99 -12.34
N ARG A 165 -13.60 -20.37 -12.67
CA ARG A 165 -12.50 -19.40 -12.75
C ARG A 165 -12.81 -18.22 -13.68
N PRO A 166 -13.31 -18.39 -14.93
CA PRO A 166 -13.65 -17.26 -15.79
C PRO A 166 -14.70 -16.32 -15.19
N GLN A 167 -15.67 -16.88 -14.46
CA GLN A 167 -16.71 -16.11 -13.78
C GLN A 167 -16.15 -15.29 -12.60
N LEU A 168 -15.27 -15.87 -11.78
CA LEU A 168 -14.61 -15.13 -10.71
C LEU A 168 -13.72 -14.01 -11.29
N LEU A 169 -12.98 -14.30 -12.35
CA LEU A 169 -12.13 -13.33 -13.04
C LEU A 169 -12.93 -12.15 -13.57
N GLY A 170 -14.05 -12.40 -14.27
CA GLY A 170 -14.92 -11.33 -14.76
C GLY A 170 -15.49 -10.47 -13.63
N LEU A 171 -15.86 -11.09 -12.50
CA LEU A 171 -16.31 -10.36 -11.31
C LEU A 171 -15.22 -9.48 -10.71
N VAL A 172 -14.02 -10.04 -10.51
CA VAL A 172 -12.88 -9.33 -9.91
C VAL A 172 -12.35 -8.24 -10.82
N LEU A 173 -12.26 -8.48 -12.13
CA LEU A 173 -11.79 -7.54 -13.14
C LEU A 173 -12.51 -6.19 -13.07
N HIS A 174 -13.85 -6.21 -12.91
CA HIS A 174 -14.64 -4.99 -12.77
C HIS A 174 -14.16 -4.13 -11.59
N PHE A 175 -13.96 -4.74 -10.43
CA PHE A 175 -13.50 -4.02 -9.24
C PHE A 175 -12.03 -3.61 -9.33
N CYS A 176 -11.15 -4.46 -9.89
CA CYS A 176 -9.76 -4.12 -10.11
C CYS A 176 -9.60 -2.89 -11.01
N ARG A 177 -10.34 -2.81 -12.12
CA ARG A 177 -10.34 -1.64 -13.00
C ARG A 177 -10.78 -0.38 -12.25
N SER A 178 -11.91 -0.45 -11.55
CA SER A 178 -12.43 0.69 -10.78
C SER A 178 -11.46 1.16 -9.70
N LYS A 179 -10.74 0.24 -9.04
CA LYS A 179 -9.72 0.59 -8.03
C LYS A 179 -8.47 1.21 -8.64
N ALA A 180 -7.98 0.66 -9.75
CA ALA A 180 -6.82 1.20 -10.44
C ALA A 180 -7.10 2.61 -10.99
N GLU A 181 -8.31 2.87 -11.50
CA GLU A 181 -8.78 4.20 -11.89
C GLU A 181 -8.84 5.16 -10.70
N GLN A 182 -9.51 4.77 -9.61
CA GLN A 182 -9.68 5.61 -8.41
C GLN A 182 -8.35 6.02 -7.79
N ALA A 183 -7.35 5.13 -7.85
CA ALA A 183 -6.04 5.36 -7.28
C ALA A 183 -4.99 5.84 -8.29
N GLY A 184 -5.38 6.09 -9.55
CA GLY A 184 -4.53 6.72 -10.56
C GLY A 184 -3.35 5.86 -11.04
N PHE A 185 -3.49 4.53 -11.04
CA PHE A 185 -2.46 3.60 -11.55
C PHE A 185 -3.00 2.64 -12.63
N LEU A 186 -3.98 3.11 -13.42
CA LEU A 186 -4.64 2.28 -14.45
C LEU A 186 -3.67 1.73 -15.50
N GLU A 187 -2.74 2.57 -15.96
CA GLU A 187 -1.75 2.20 -16.98
C GLU A 187 -0.79 1.12 -16.46
N GLU A 188 -0.37 1.25 -15.21
CA GLU A 188 0.57 0.31 -14.61
C GLU A 188 -0.12 -1.01 -14.23
N ALA A 189 -1.43 -0.98 -14.01
CA ALA A 189 -2.27 -2.16 -13.87
C ALA A 189 -2.69 -2.78 -15.21
N ALA A 190 -2.40 -2.17 -16.37
CA ALA A 190 -2.93 -2.59 -17.67
C ALA A 190 -2.59 -4.05 -18.02
N GLU A 191 -1.38 -4.52 -17.69
CA GLU A 191 -0.96 -5.90 -17.92
C GLU A 191 -1.79 -6.91 -17.11
N ILE A 192 -2.02 -6.61 -15.84
CA ILE A 192 -2.86 -7.44 -14.95
C ILE A 192 -4.29 -7.44 -15.47
N LEU A 193 -4.85 -6.27 -15.76
CA LEU A 193 -6.23 -6.12 -16.25
C LEU A 193 -6.44 -6.80 -17.60
N GLY A 194 -5.45 -6.73 -18.51
CA GLY A 194 -5.48 -7.39 -19.80
C GLY A 194 -5.51 -8.91 -19.68
N MET A 195 -4.67 -9.48 -18.80
CA MET A 195 -4.66 -10.91 -18.54
C MET A 195 -5.98 -11.40 -17.92
N LEU A 196 -6.49 -10.68 -16.91
CA LEU A 196 -7.79 -11.00 -16.30
C LEU A 196 -8.93 -10.92 -17.35
N ALA A 197 -8.91 -9.92 -18.22
CA ALA A 197 -9.89 -9.77 -19.30
C ALA A 197 -9.83 -10.94 -20.28
N GLN A 198 -8.64 -11.30 -20.74
CA GLN A 198 -8.42 -12.41 -21.66
C GLN A 198 -8.90 -13.74 -21.07
N GLU A 199 -8.53 -14.06 -19.83
CA GLU A 199 -8.97 -15.30 -19.16
C GLU A 199 -10.48 -15.30 -18.86
N SER A 200 -11.11 -14.12 -18.71
CA SER A 200 -12.56 -13.99 -18.46
C SER A 200 -13.44 -14.04 -19.72
N ALA A 201 -12.87 -13.94 -20.93
CA ALA A 201 -13.63 -13.75 -22.18
C ALA A 201 -14.65 -14.87 -22.50
N GLY A 202 -14.54 -16.04 -21.86
CA GLY A 202 -15.48 -17.15 -21.98
C GLY A 202 -16.51 -17.28 -20.84
N ALA A 203 -16.59 -16.32 -19.93
CA ALA A 203 -17.43 -16.43 -18.74
C ALA A 203 -18.93 -16.37 -19.07
N ARG A 204 -19.70 -17.33 -18.55
CA ARG A 204 -21.17 -17.24 -18.57
C ARG A 204 -21.67 -16.18 -17.57
N PRO A 205 -22.78 -15.47 -17.86
CA PRO A 205 -23.34 -14.48 -16.94
C PRO A 205 -23.65 -15.03 -15.54
N LEU A 206 -23.28 -14.29 -14.50
CA LEU A 206 -23.45 -14.68 -13.10
C LEU A 206 -24.92 -14.74 -12.62
N SER A 207 -25.80 -13.94 -13.24
CA SER A 207 -27.21 -13.82 -12.85
C SER A 207 -28.00 -15.12 -12.95
N GLN A 208 -27.50 -16.11 -13.70
CA GLN A 208 -28.16 -17.40 -13.83
C GLN A 208 -27.89 -18.35 -12.65
N MET A 209 -26.81 -18.12 -11.90
CA MET A 209 -26.32 -19.08 -10.89
C MET A 209 -26.50 -18.59 -9.45
N VAL A 210 -26.48 -17.28 -9.24
CA VAL A 210 -26.47 -16.69 -7.90
C VAL A 210 -27.65 -15.75 -7.77
N SER A 211 -28.34 -15.79 -6.63
CA SER A 211 -29.46 -14.88 -6.39
C SER A 211 -28.99 -13.41 -6.44
N ASP A 212 -29.80 -12.51 -7.00
CA ASP A 212 -29.43 -11.09 -7.12
C ASP A 212 -29.11 -10.44 -5.78
N ARG A 213 -29.78 -10.88 -4.70
CA ARG A 213 -29.49 -10.40 -3.34
C ARG A 213 -28.07 -10.75 -2.92
N ASP A 214 -27.65 -11.98 -3.18
CA ASP A 214 -26.31 -12.43 -2.82
C ASP A 214 -25.24 -11.76 -3.67
N LEU A 215 -25.50 -11.58 -4.96
CA LEU A 215 -24.61 -10.83 -5.86
C LEU A 215 -24.41 -9.39 -5.38
N ARG A 216 -25.49 -8.68 -4.98
CA ARG A 216 -25.38 -7.33 -4.42
C ARG A 216 -24.54 -7.30 -3.14
N ASN A 217 -24.75 -8.24 -2.23
CA ASN A 217 -23.99 -8.33 -0.98
C ASN A 217 -22.50 -8.63 -1.25
N LEU A 218 -22.22 -9.52 -2.20
CA LEU A 218 -20.88 -9.85 -2.63
C LEU A 218 -20.20 -8.63 -3.27
N HIS A 219 -20.87 -7.95 -4.20
CA HIS A 219 -20.37 -6.72 -4.84
C HIS A 219 -20.03 -5.65 -3.81
N LYS A 220 -20.90 -5.43 -2.81
CA LYS A 220 -20.64 -4.47 -1.73
C LYS A 220 -19.38 -4.83 -0.93
N THR A 221 -19.11 -6.11 -0.75
CA THR A 221 -17.94 -6.58 0.01
C THR A 221 -16.66 -6.48 -0.82
N LEU A 222 -16.70 -6.89 -2.09
CA LEU A 222 -15.57 -6.81 -3.01
C LEU A 222 -15.19 -5.35 -3.32
N GLY A 223 -16.15 -4.44 -3.46
CA GLY A 223 -15.87 -3.00 -3.67
C GLY A 223 -15.13 -2.32 -2.52
N ARG A 224 -15.14 -2.92 -1.33
CA ARG A 224 -14.39 -2.45 -0.14
C ARG A 224 -13.00 -3.08 -0.03
N MET A 225 -12.67 -4.08 -0.84
CA MET A 225 -11.33 -4.64 -0.87
C MET A 225 -10.40 -3.72 -1.66
N ASN A 226 -9.14 -3.65 -1.23
CA ASN A 226 -8.09 -3.01 -2.03
C ASN A 226 -7.68 -3.91 -3.21
N PHE A 227 -6.91 -3.34 -4.13
CA PHE A 227 -6.47 -4.02 -5.34
C PHE A 227 -5.74 -5.34 -5.06
N SER A 228 -4.78 -5.36 -4.12
CA SER A 228 -4.03 -6.57 -3.77
C SER A 228 -4.91 -7.70 -3.23
N ASN A 229 -5.91 -7.40 -2.40
CA ASN A 229 -6.82 -8.41 -1.86
C ASN A 229 -7.71 -9.03 -2.95
N LEU A 230 -8.15 -8.21 -3.91
CA LEU A 230 -8.92 -8.69 -5.07
C LEU A 230 -8.11 -9.67 -5.93
N ILE A 231 -6.84 -9.35 -6.21
CA ILE A 231 -5.94 -10.27 -6.94
C ILE A 231 -5.67 -11.53 -6.13
N GLY A 232 -5.50 -11.41 -4.80
CA GLY A 232 -5.35 -12.56 -3.90
C GLY A 232 -6.50 -13.57 -3.98
N LEU A 233 -7.74 -13.12 -4.20
CA LEU A 233 -8.88 -14.04 -4.37
C LEU A 233 -8.73 -14.93 -5.60
N VAL A 234 -8.21 -14.38 -6.70
CA VAL A 234 -8.01 -15.11 -7.96
C VAL A 234 -6.85 -16.10 -7.83
N THR A 235 -5.75 -15.70 -7.20
CA THR A 235 -4.58 -16.57 -7.05
C THR A 235 -4.90 -17.80 -6.19
N HIS A 236 -5.63 -17.64 -5.09
CA HIS A 236 -5.99 -18.76 -4.20
C HIS A 236 -6.99 -19.74 -4.81
N GLN A 237 -7.90 -19.31 -5.70
CA GLN A 237 -8.84 -20.24 -6.33
C GLN A 237 -8.12 -21.23 -7.27
N SER A 238 -6.98 -20.82 -7.83
CA SER A 238 -6.15 -21.62 -8.74
C SER A 238 -5.56 -22.84 -8.05
N SER A 239 -5.13 -22.68 -6.80
CA SER A 239 -4.42 -23.71 -6.03
C SER A 239 -5.29 -24.92 -5.71
N ASN A 240 -6.61 -24.71 -5.56
CA ASN A 240 -7.52 -25.75 -5.08
C ASN A 240 -8.01 -26.72 -6.16
N ARG A 241 -7.88 -26.40 -7.45
CA ARG A 241 -8.57 -27.17 -8.49
C ARG A 241 -7.75 -28.27 -9.14
N THR A 242 -6.45 -28.14 -9.30
CA THR A 242 -5.57 -29.18 -9.87
C THR A 242 -4.13 -28.75 -9.63
N GLY A 243 -3.26 -29.64 -9.15
CA GLY A 243 -1.86 -29.36 -8.75
C GLY A 243 -0.88 -28.87 -9.83
N ASN A 244 -1.37 -28.31 -10.93
CA ASN A 244 -0.55 -27.62 -11.91
C ASN A 244 -0.59 -26.14 -11.58
N ALA A 245 0.51 -25.62 -11.02
CA ALA A 245 0.72 -24.19 -10.88
C ALA A 245 0.50 -23.53 -12.24
N THR A 246 -0.60 -22.78 -12.38
CA THR A 246 -0.85 -22.07 -13.62
C THR A 246 0.17 -20.92 -13.70
N PRO A 247 0.89 -20.74 -14.82
CA PRO A 247 1.86 -19.65 -15.00
C PRO A 247 1.29 -18.25 -14.74
N SER A 248 -0.04 -18.13 -14.70
CA SER A 248 -0.80 -16.93 -14.31
C SER A 248 -0.52 -16.44 -12.88
N ALA A 249 -0.26 -17.31 -11.90
CA ALA A 249 -0.09 -16.88 -10.50
C ALA A 249 1.23 -16.14 -10.25
N ASP A 250 2.34 -16.67 -10.78
CA ASP A 250 3.67 -16.05 -10.66
C ASP A 250 3.73 -14.73 -11.42
N PHE A 251 3.09 -14.68 -12.60
CA PHE A 251 2.93 -13.45 -13.36
C PHE A 251 2.19 -12.38 -12.56
N LEU A 252 1.05 -12.72 -11.94
CA LEU A 252 0.30 -11.79 -11.09
C LEU A 252 1.13 -11.26 -9.93
N ALA A 253 1.88 -12.13 -9.26
CA ALA A 253 2.73 -11.73 -8.14
C ALA A 253 3.84 -10.78 -8.58
N ALA A 254 4.51 -11.07 -9.70
CA ALA A 254 5.56 -10.22 -10.25
C ALA A 254 5.03 -8.86 -10.70
N SER A 255 3.87 -8.83 -11.38
CA SER A 255 3.24 -7.58 -11.82
C SER A 255 2.76 -6.73 -10.64
N LEU A 256 2.21 -7.34 -9.58
CA LEU A 256 1.88 -6.61 -8.34
C LEU A 256 3.12 -6.00 -7.69
N GLU A 257 4.24 -6.72 -7.67
CA GLU A 257 5.49 -6.20 -7.12
C GLU A 257 6.02 -5.02 -7.94
N ARG A 258 5.90 -5.05 -9.27
CA ARG A 258 6.21 -3.89 -10.12
C ARG A 258 5.35 -2.68 -9.76
N ILE A 259 4.03 -2.86 -9.64
CA ILE A 259 3.11 -1.76 -9.30
C ILE A 259 3.42 -1.21 -7.90
N ALA A 260 3.75 -2.08 -6.94
CA ALA A 260 4.08 -1.68 -5.57
C ALA A 260 5.37 -0.85 -5.47
N ARG A 261 6.32 -1.06 -6.39
CA ARG A 261 7.58 -0.30 -6.47
C ARG A 261 7.44 1.07 -7.13
N ILE A 262 6.34 1.36 -7.79
CA ILE A 262 6.11 2.71 -8.35
C ILE A 262 6.00 3.68 -7.19
N GLU A 263 6.96 4.60 -7.12
CA GLU A 263 7.16 5.42 -5.94
C GLU A 263 5.91 6.23 -5.58
N PRO A 264 5.51 6.24 -4.30
CA PRO A 264 4.38 7.02 -3.81
C PRO A 264 4.46 8.52 -4.16
N TRP A 265 5.67 9.08 -4.34
CA TRP A 265 5.81 10.50 -4.70
C TRP A 265 5.19 10.82 -6.06
N LEU A 266 5.28 9.89 -7.03
CA LEU A 266 4.76 10.10 -8.39
C LEU A 266 3.23 10.23 -8.35
N LYS A 267 2.60 9.56 -7.38
CA LYS A 267 1.15 9.63 -7.14
C LYS A 267 0.74 10.95 -6.51
N GLY A 268 1.51 11.43 -5.53
CA GLY A 268 1.30 12.76 -4.92
C GLY A 268 1.38 13.89 -5.96
N MET A 269 2.38 13.82 -6.84
CA MET A 269 2.57 14.81 -7.92
C MET A 269 1.49 14.71 -9.01
N ARG A 270 1.08 13.49 -9.43
CA ARG A 270 0.01 13.32 -10.44
C ARG A 270 -1.34 13.81 -9.93
N GLN A 271 -1.69 13.55 -8.67
CA GLN A 271 -2.94 14.03 -8.09
C GLN A 271 -2.98 15.57 -8.00
N LEU A 272 -1.84 16.19 -7.70
CA LEU A 272 -1.69 17.65 -7.75
C LEU A 272 -1.85 18.17 -9.18
N CYS A 273 -1.21 17.57 -10.20
CA CYS A 273 -1.40 17.96 -11.60
C CYS A 273 -2.86 17.88 -12.06
N ILE A 274 -3.58 16.79 -11.75
CA ILE A 274 -5.00 16.65 -12.10
C ILE A 274 -5.84 17.76 -11.44
N TYR A 275 -5.55 18.09 -10.18
CA TYR A 275 -6.22 19.18 -9.46
C TYR A 275 -5.97 20.55 -10.10
N PHE A 276 -4.76 20.81 -10.61
CA PHE A 276 -4.42 22.07 -11.28
C PHE A 276 -5.03 22.18 -12.69
N HIS A 277 -5.03 21.10 -13.48
CA HIS A 277 -5.70 21.07 -14.79
C HIS A 277 -7.22 21.32 -14.67
N GLY A 278 -7.87 20.76 -13.65
CA GLY A 278 -9.29 20.99 -13.38
C GLY A 278 -9.65 22.45 -13.07
N LYS A 279 -8.67 23.30 -12.75
CA LYS A 279 -8.84 24.74 -12.48
C LYS A 279 -8.36 25.66 -13.62
N GLY A 280 -8.03 25.11 -14.78
CA GLY A 280 -7.54 25.90 -15.92
C GLY A 280 -6.10 26.40 -15.77
N GLY A 281 -5.32 25.81 -14.86
CA GLY A 281 -3.87 26.04 -14.80
C GLY A 281 -3.15 25.18 -15.83
N CYS A 282 -2.29 25.79 -16.64
CA CYS A 282 -1.39 25.06 -17.53
C CYS A 282 -0.25 24.45 -16.69
N CYS A 283 -0.12 23.13 -16.67
CA CYS A 283 0.97 22.47 -15.96
C CYS A 283 2.22 22.48 -16.85
N TYR A 284 3.33 23.02 -16.32
CA TYR A 284 4.63 23.10 -17.00
C TYR A 284 5.26 21.70 -17.29
N TRP A 285 4.64 20.63 -16.80
CA TRP A 285 5.14 19.25 -16.91
C TRP A 285 5.16 18.69 -18.34
N ASP A 286 4.26 19.14 -19.23
CA ASP A 286 4.27 18.71 -20.64
C ASP A 286 5.50 19.22 -21.42
N VAL A 287 6.23 20.19 -20.86
CA VAL A 287 7.42 20.79 -21.50
C VAL A 287 8.74 20.10 -21.07
N CYS A 288 8.76 19.36 -19.96
CA CYS A 288 10.02 18.90 -19.34
C CYS A 288 10.37 17.41 -19.54
N MET A 289 9.51 16.60 -20.17
CA MET A 289 9.79 15.17 -20.46
C MET A 289 9.56 14.84 -21.95
N PRO A 290 10.54 15.04 -22.85
CA PRO A 290 10.35 14.86 -24.29
C PRO A 290 10.27 13.40 -24.78
N ASN A 291 10.16 12.40 -23.91
CA ASN A 291 10.26 10.98 -24.27
C ASN A 291 9.02 10.13 -23.92
N THR A 292 7.82 10.65 -24.19
CA THR A 292 6.64 9.78 -24.36
C THR A 292 6.06 10.00 -25.75
N THR A 293 6.27 9.02 -26.63
CA THR A 293 5.68 8.97 -27.97
C THR A 293 4.18 8.68 -27.84
N GLY A 294 3.39 9.72 -27.61
CA GLY A 294 1.93 9.73 -27.74
C GLY A 294 1.51 10.92 -28.60
N PRO A 295 0.43 10.80 -29.40
CA PRO A 295 0.00 11.88 -30.28
C PRO A 295 -0.44 13.10 -29.47
N SER A 296 0.19 14.25 -29.75
CA SER A 296 -0.21 15.56 -29.22
C SER A 296 -1.70 15.81 -29.46
N VAL A 297 -2.44 16.04 -28.40
CA VAL A 297 -3.81 16.54 -28.47
C VAL A 297 -3.72 18.03 -28.80
N GLU A 298 -4.01 18.39 -30.05
CA GLU A 298 -4.22 19.78 -30.45
C GLU A 298 -5.39 20.36 -29.63
N CYS A 299 -5.08 21.32 -28.76
CA CYS A 299 -6.08 22.09 -28.04
C CYS A 299 -6.68 23.09 -29.05
N GLY A 300 -7.91 22.80 -29.48
CA GLY A 300 -8.57 23.52 -30.57
C GLY A 300 -8.74 25.02 -30.34
N GLU A 301 -8.15 25.81 -31.23
CA GLU A 301 -8.49 27.21 -31.43
C GLU A 301 -9.87 27.32 -32.10
N LYS A 302 -10.74 28.14 -31.52
CA LYS A 302 -12.03 28.49 -32.13
C LYS A 302 -11.80 29.37 -33.35
N PHE A 303 -12.22 28.83 -34.50
CA PHE A 303 -12.45 29.53 -35.76
C PHE A 303 -13.38 30.76 -35.60
N ILE A 304 -12.93 31.91 -36.10
CA ILE A 304 -13.79 32.91 -36.74
C ILE A 304 -13.18 33.17 -38.13
N GLU A 305 -14.00 32.97 -39.16
CA GLU A 305 -13.67 33.15 -40.57
C GLU A 305 -13.35 34.61 -40.92
N GLY A 306 -12.38 34.81 -41.82
CA GLY A 306 -12.26 36.07 -42.55
C GLY A 306 -10.95 36.27 -43.32
N GLY A 307 -10.98 36.03 -44.64
CA GLY A 307 -10.30 36.90 -45.62
C GLY A 307 -8.88 36.52 -46.06
N ALA A 308 -8.76 36.25 -47.37
CA ALA A 308 -7.54 35.96 -48.11
C ALA A 308 -6.59 37.18 -48.26
N SER A 309 -5.28 36.91 -48.43
CA SER A 309 -4.45 37.31 -49.60
C SER A 309 -2.93 37.30 -49.31
N SER A 310 -2.19 36.51 -50.08
CA SER A 310 -0.86 36.74 -50.68
C SER A 310 0.10 37.78 -50.06
N LEU A 311 1.30 37.33 -49.63
CA LEU A 311 2.59 37.83 -50.14
C LEU A 311 3.79 36.99 -49.65
N LYS A 312 4.81 36.95 -50.52
CA LYS A 312 6.07 36.23 -50.41
C LYS A 312 7.11 36.98 -49.57
N GLU A 313 8.18 36.23 -49.24
CA GLU A 313 9.57 36.63 -48.99
C GLU A 313 10.03 36.97 -47.55
N GLY A 314 11.01 36.17 -47.11
CA GLY A 314 12.20 36.64 -46.41
C GLY A 314 12.12 36.77 -44.90
N MET A 315 12.49 35.71 -44.15
CA MET A 315 12.87 35.85 -42.74
C MET A 315 14.28 35.30 -42.48
N SER A 316 15.15 36.26 -42.18
CA SER A 316 16.50 36.13 -41.65
C SER A 316 16.45 35.54 -40.24
N ILE A 317 17.41 34.66 -39.95
CA ILE A 317 17.65 34.08 -38.62
C ILE A 317 18.21 35.20 -37.72
N MET A 318 17.40 35.66 -36.76
CA MET A 318 17.83 36.48 -35.63
C MET A 318 18.12 35.58 -34.41
N PRO A 319 19.15 35.89 -33.59
CA PRO A 319 19.50 35.06 -32.45
C PRO A 319 18.47 35.24 -31.32
N TYR A 320 18.19 34.13 -30.64
CA TYR A 320 17.35 34.04 -29.45
C TYR A 320 17.87 35.00 -28.36
N ARG A 321 17.01 35.91 -27.89
CA ARG A 321 17.29 36.84 -26.78
C ARG A 321 16.40 36.43 -25.62
N GLU A 322 16.99 36.06 -24.48
CA GLU A 322 16.29 35.68 -23.26
C GLU A 322 15.36 36.80 -22.75
N PRO A 323 14.14 36.50 -22.27
CA PRO A 323 13.25 37.49 -21.69
C PRO A 323 13.59 37.74 -20.20
N ALA A 324 14.34 38.80 -19.93
CA ALA A 324 14.74 39.24 -18.58
C ALA A 324 13.61 39.83 -17.70
N THR A 325 12.34 39.62 -18.03
CA THR A 325 11.19 40.27 -17.36
C THR A 325 10.42 39.38 -16.40
N GLY A 326 10.58 38.06 -16.45
CA GLY A 326 9.90 37.11 -15.54
C GLY A 326 10.46 37.11 -14.12
N GLU A 327 11.78 37.22 -13.97
CA GLU A 327 12.47 37.05 -12.68
C GLU A 327 12.09 38.11 -11.63
N ARG A 328 11.83 39.35 -12.07
CA ARG A 328 11.44 40.43 -11.16
C ARG A 328 10.04 40.22 -10.58
N HIS A 329 9.15 39.57 -11.33
CA HIS A 329 7.75 39.41 -10.92
C HIS A 329 7.59 38.28 -9.88
N GLU A 330 8.38 37.21 -9.98
CA GLU A 330 8.41 36.13 -8.98
C GLU A 330 9.02 36.60 -7.66
N LEU A 331 10.17 37.30 -7.71
CA LEU A 331 10.83 37.79 -6.50
C LEU A 331 9.98 38.85 -5.79
N ASP A 332 9.29 39.72 -6.54
CA ASP A 332 8.35 40.70 -5.97
C ASP A 332 7.13 40.02 -5.33
N LEU A 333 6.59 38.96 -5.94
CA LEU A 333 5.50 38.18 -5.36
C LEU A 333 5.91 37.51 -4.04
N VAL A 334 7.10 36.90 -3.98
CA VAL A 334 7.62 36.27 -2.76
C VAL A 334 7.92 37.31 -1.68
N ASN A 335 8.49 38.46 -2.06
CA ASN A 335 8.73 39.55 -1.12
C ASN A 335 7.44 40.16 -0.57
N ARG A 336 6.37 40.26 -1.38
CA ARG A 336 5.04 40.69 -0.91
C ARG A 336 4.39 39.67 0.02
N LEU A 337 4.55 38.38 -0.27
CA LEU A 337 4.01 37.30 0.57
C LEU A 337 4.75 37.17 1.91
N THR A 338 6.02 37.56 1.97
CA THR A 338 6.87 37.39 3.16
C THR A 338 7.12 38.68 3.94
N GLY A 339 6.83 39.86 3.39
CA GLY A 339 7.21 41.15 3.97
C GLY A 339 6.21 41.83 4.91
N ALA A 340 4.96 41.37 5.00
CA ALA A 340 3.90 42.15 5.64
C ALA A 340 3.34 41.58 6.97
N PHE A 341 3.58 40.31 7.32
CA PHE A 341 2.95 39.67 8.49
C PHE A 341 3.82 38.53 9.05
N PRO A 342 3.65 38.12 10.33
CA PRO A 342 4.27 36.90 10.84
C PRO A 342 3.92 35.70 9.95
N MET A 343 4.94 34.91 9.59
CA MET A 343 4.80 33.72 8.75
C MET A 343 3.76 32.76 9.35
N THR A 344 2.73 32.47 8.56
CA THR A 344 1.75 31.42 8.87
C THR A 344 2.25 30.09 8.31
N HIS A 345 1.76 28.95 8.83
CA HIS A 345 2.03 27.63 8.25
C HIS A 345 1.71 27.58 6.73
N ARG A 346 0.70 28.35 6.30
CA ARG A 346 0.34 28.44 4.88
C ARG A 346 1.39 29.20 4.06
N SER A 347 1.96 30.29 4.56
CA SER A 347 3.05 30.98 3.86
C SER A 347 4.33 30.14 3.83
N GLN A 348 4.57 29.32 4.85
CA GLN A 348 5.69 28.38 4.90
C GLN A 348 5.66 27.37 3.75
N LEU A 349 4.49 26.77 3.49
CA LEU A 349 4.31 25.84 2.37
C LEU A 349 4.57 26.49 1.00
N HIS A 350 4.18 27.76 0.83
CA HIS A 350 4.45 28.48 -0.42
C HIS A 350 5.94 28.76 -0.59
N VAL A 351 6.65 29.16 0.48
CA VAL A 351 8.10 29.37 0.42
C VAL A 351 8.82 28.06 0.11
N ASN A 352 8.45 26.96 0.76
CA ASN A 352 9.05 25.65 0.48
C ASN A 352 8.81 25.22 -0.98
N ALA A 353 7.60 25.40 -1.50
CA ALA A 353 7.29 25.08 -2.90
C ALA A 353 8.12 25.93 -3.89
N VAL A 354 8.31 27.22 -3.61
CA VAL A 354 9.14 28.10 -4.44
C VAL A 354 10.62 27.70 -4.35
N VAL A 355 11.11 27.37 -3.16
CA VAL A 355 12.48 26.87 -2.96
C VAL A 355 12.71 25.57 -3.73
N SER A 356 11.77 24.63 -3.68
CA SER A 356 11.84 23.38 -4.46
C SER A 356 11.81 23.64 -5.97
N SER A 357 10.99 24.59 -6.45
CA SER A 357 10.95 24.96 -7.87
C SER A 357 12.28 25.59 -8.33
N TYR A 358 12.88 26.47 -7.53
CA TYR A 358 14.19 27.04 -7.85
C TYR A 358 15.31 26.00 -7.80
N ALA A 359 15.24 25.06 -6.86
CA ALA A 359 16.12 23.90 -6.78
C ALA A 359 16.05 23.04 -8.05
N GLU A 360 14.85 22.67 -8.50
CA GLU A 360 14.63 21.85 -9.71
C GLU A 360 15.07 22.57 -10.99
N SER A 361 14.90 23.89 -11.07
CA SER A 361 15.34 24.69 -12.23
C SER A 361 16.85 24.98 -12.27
N GLY A 362 17.63 24.46 -11.31
CA GLY A 362 19.07 24.72 -11.20
C GLY A 362 19.42 26.14 -10.71
N ARG A 363 18.43 26.94 -10.31
CA ARG A 363 18.60 28.31 -9.79
C ARG A 363 18.86 28.29 -8.28
N TRP A 364 19.83 27.50 -7.85
CA TRP A 364 20.12 27.22 -6.44
C TRP A 364 20.47 28.48 -5.62
N LEU A 365 21.06 29.52 -6.23
CA LEU A 365 21.31 30.81 -5.56
C LEU A 365 20.03 31.52 -5.11
N LEU A 366 18.94 31.42 -5.88
CA LEU A 366 17.63 31.98 -5.50
C LEU A 366 16.95 31.11 -4.45
N ALA A 367 17.11 29.78 -4.52
CA ALA A 367 16.66 28.86 -3.48
C ALA A 367 17.36 29.17 -2.13
N LEU A 368 18.67 29.42 -2.14
CA LEU A 368 19.44 29.87 -0.98
C LEU A 368 19.02 31.25 -0.48
N HIS A 369 18.67 32.18 -1.36
CA HIS A 369 18.21 33.51 -0.92
C HIS A 369 16.87 33.44 -0.16
N LEU A 370 16.02 32.46 -0.49
CA LEU A 370 14.74 32.23 0.18
C LEU A 370 14.86 31.36 1.44
N LEU A 371 16.02 30.75 1.68
CA LEU A 371 16.25 29.87 2.82
C LEU A 371 16.22 30.56 4.18
N ASP A 372 16.56 31.85 4.24
CA ASP A 372 16.41 32.67 5.45
C ASP A 372 14.95 32.73 5.96
N LYS A 373 14.01 32.31 5.11
CA LYS A 373 12.56 32.31 5.38
C LYS A 373 11.95 30.91 5.29
N ALA A 374 12.72 29.89 4.90
CA ALA A 374 12.25 28.52 4.72
C ALA A 374 12.44 27.70 6.01
N ASP A 375 11.68 26.61 6.14
CA ASP A 375 11.85 25.67 7.25
C ASP A 375 12.80 24.56 6.82
N LEU A 376 12.92 23.51 7.64
CA LEU A 376 13.80 22.38 7.37
C LEU A 376 13.49 21.68 6.04
N VAL A 377 12.24 21.72 5.57
CA VAL A 377 11.84 21.10 4.29
C VAL A 377 12.43 21.89 3.12
N GLY A 378 12.34 23.23 3.16
CA GLY A 378 12.98 24.08 2.16
C GLY A 378 14.51 23.93 2.17
N LEU A 379 15.13 23.76 3.35
CA LEU A 379 16.57 23.52 3.47
C LEU A 379 16.99 22.24 2.76
N ASN A 380 16.26 21.13 2.97
CA ASN A 380 16.57 19.87 2.31
C ASN A 380 16.43 19.95 0.78
N SER A 381 15.41 20.65 0.27
CA SER A 381 15.27 20.88 -1.17
C SER A 381 16.42 21.71 -1.76
N ALA A 382 16.85 22.76 -1.06
CA ALA A 382 17.96 23.59 -1.52
C ALA A 382 19.31 22.86 -1.46
N LEU A 383 19.58 22.07 -0.42
CA LEU A 383 20.78 21.25 -0.30
C LEU A 383 20.84 20.19 -1.41
N ALA A 384 19.72 19.53 -1.72
CA ALA A 384 19.63 18.59 -2.83
C ALA A 384 19.96 19.24 -4.19
N ALA A 385 19.56 20.50 -4.41
CA ALA A 385 19.95 21.24 -5.62
C ALA A 385 21.43 21.66 -5.62
N CYS A 386 22.02 21.91 -4.46
CA CYS A 386 23.46 22.18 -4.35
C CYS A 386 24.28 20.93 -4.71
N ASP A 387 23.82 19.74 -4.32
CA ASP A 387 24.42 18.46 -4.73
C ASP A 387 24.40 18.28 -6.26
N VAL A 388 23.25 18.55 -6.89
CA VAL A 388 23.09 18.41 -8.34
C VAL A 388 23.96 19.41 -9.12
N SER A 389 24.15 20.62 -8.58
CA SER A 389 24.93 21.68 -9.23
C SER A 389 26.43 21.65 -8.90
N ALA A 390 26.89 20.76 -8.01
CA ALA A 390 28.26 20.70 -7.50
C ALA A 390 28.78 22.05 -6.94
N ALA A 391 27.87 22.92 -6.46
CA ALA A 391 28.18 24.30 -6.07
C ALA A 391 28.51 24.46 -4.57
N TRP A 392 28.94 23.38 -3.90
CA TRP A 392 29.18 23.33 -2.45
C TRP A 392 30.16 24.40 -1.95
N ASP A 393 31.18 24.72 -2.73
CA ASP A 393 32.17 25.74 -2.34
C ASP A 393 31.54 27.13 -2.19
N GLN A 394 30.56 27.47 -3.05
CA GLN A 394 29.86 28.76 -2.99
C GLN A 394 28.83 28.81 -1.85
N VAL A 395 28.23 27.66 -1.51
CA VAL A 395 27.34 27.53 -0.35
C VAL A 395 28.10 27.73 0.96
N LEU A 396 29.30 27.14 1.06
CA LEU A 396 30.17 27.26 2.24
C LEU A 396 30.71 28.69 2.41
N GLU A 397 31.02 29.38 1.30
CA GLU A 397 31.51 30.75 1.31
C GLU A 397 30.41 31.78 1.64
N GLN A 398 29.16 31.54 1.21
CA GLN A 398 28.03 32.42 1.49
C GLN A 398 27.35 32.19 2.84
N ARG A 399 27.76 31.17 3.62
CA ARG A 399 27.15 30.86 4.92
C ARG A 399 27.31 32.05 5.89
N PRO A 400 26.23 32.78 6.26
CA PRO A 400 26.37 33.87 7.22
C PRO A 400 26.61 33.29 8.62
N ARG A 401 27.38 34.03 9.44
CA ARG A 401 27.71 33.76 10.86
C ARG A 401 26.49 33.72 11.83
N LYS A 402 25.30 33.29 11.39
CA LYS A 402 24.03 33.48 12.12
C LYS A 402 23.25 32.21 12.47
N ILE A 403 23.79 31.01 12.24
CA ILE A 403 23.26 29.81 12.89
C ILE A 403 23.87 29.73 14.30
N THR A 404 23.52 30.67 15.17
CA THR A 404 23.60 30.43 16.61
C THR A 404 22.38 29.59 16.97
N ILE A 405 22.63 28.32 17.25
CA ILE A 405 21.66 27.42 17.87
C ILE A 405 21.32 28.05 19.24
N PRO A 406 20.07 28.44 19.52
CA PRO A 406 19.71 28.82 20.88
C PRO A 406 19.87 27.60 21.78
N ASN A 407 20.61 27.76 22.88
CA ASN A 407 20.75 26.76 23.95
C ASN A 407 19.40 26.34 24.53
#